data_AF-A0A9D9H2S2-F1
#
_entry.id   AF-A0A9D9H2S2-F1
#
_cell.length_a   1.000
_cell.length_b   1.000
_cell.length_c   1.000
_cell.angle_alpha   90.00
_cell.angle_beta   90.00
_cell.angle_gamma   90.00
#
_symmetry.space_group_name_H-M   'P 1'
#
loop_
_entity.id
_entity.type
_entity.pdbx_description
1 polymer ?
#
loop_
_entity_poly.entity_id
_entity_poly.type
_entity_poly.pdbx_seq_one_letter_code
_entity_poly.pdbx_strand_id
1 'polypeptide(L)' 'MALSFCGFALGYDNEKKDIIYYEDRVVYTGDTLWHIASEYAGDKTDIRDYIYEIKNLNNLKSDKLIEGKRLIIPVYK' A
#
# COMPACT_ATOMS: atom_id res chain seq x y z
N MET A 1 32.18 -6.52 -29.31
CA MET A 1 31.94 -7.17 -28.01
C MET A 1 32.14 -6.14 -26.92
N ALA A 2 31.07 -5.45 -26.54
CA ALA A 2 30.97 -4.61 -25.35
C ALA A 2 29.47 -4.44 -25.07
N LEU A 3 29.00 -5.31 -24.17
CA LEU A 3 28.06 -5.07 -23.08
C LEU A 3 26.97 -4.00 -23.35
N SER A 4 25.76 -4.44 -23.68
CA SER A 4 24.65 -4.53 -22.71
C SER A 4 24.59 -3.34 -21.77
N PHE A 5 23.74 -2.37 -22.08
CA PHE A 5 22.80 -1.76 -21.16
C PHE A 5 21.69 -1.14 -22.01
N CYS A 6 20.85 -2.00 -22.60
CA CYS A 6 19.49 -1.57 -22.92
C CYS A 6 18.81 -1.47 -21.56
N GLY A 7 19.01 -0.32 -20.89
CA GLY A 7 18.31 0.01 -19.67
C GLY A 7 16.83 -0.01 -20.01
N PHE A 8 16.18 -1.11 -19.64
CA PHE A 8 14.74 -1.22 -19.63
C PHE A 8 14.30 -0.17 -18.61
N ALA A 9 14.02 1.04 -19.08
CA ALA A 9 13.13 1.92 -18.38
C ALA A 9 11.79 1.20 -18.41
N LEU A 10 11.57 0.30 -17.44
CA LEU A 10 10.23 -0.02 -17.00
C LEU A 10 9.70 1.33 -16.55
N GLY A 11 9.02 2.03 -17.48
CA GLY A 11 8.09 3.07 -17.11
C GLY A 11 7.21 2.44 -16.06
N TYR A 12 7.38 2.89 -14.82
CA TYR A 12 6.43 2.61 -13.76
C TYR A 12 5.19 3.36 -14.21
N ASP A 13 4.33 2.65 -14.94
CA ASP A 13 3.03 3.15 -15.36
C ASP A 13 2.30 3.47 -14.06
N ASN A 14 2.35 4.74 -13.66
CA ASN A 14 1.49 5.27 -12.62
C ASN A 14 0.12 5.35 -13.28
N GLU A 15 -0.55 4.19 -13.41
CA GLU A 15 -2.00 4.16 -13.57
C GLU A 15 -2.53 5.01 -12.41
N LYS A 16 -3.05 6.21 -12.72
CA LYS A 16 -3.69 7.06 -11.72
C LYS A 16 -4.88 6.27 -11.16
N LYS A 17 -4.69 5.68 -10.00
CA LYS A 17 -5.77 5.04 -9.26
C LYS A 17 -6.64 6.12 -8.63
N ASP A 18 -7.87 6.21 -9.10
CA ASP A 18 -8.85 7.10 -8.52
C ASP A 18 -9.31 6.53 -7.16
N ILE A 19 -9.00 7.24 -6.09
CA ILE A 19 -9.51 6.94 -4.75
C ILE A 19 -11.01 7.20 -4.76
N ILE A 20 -11.81 6.18 -4.47
CA ILE A 20 -13.26 6.33 -4.35
C ILE A 20 -13.61 6.93 -2.98
N TYR A 21 -13.03 6.38 -1.92
CA TYR A 21 -13.24 6.84 -0.55
C TYR A 21 -12.10 6.36 0.38
N TYR A 22 -12.09 6.92 1.59
CA TYR A 22 -11.25 6.44 2.69
C TYR A 22 -12.10 5.67 3.69
N GLU A 23 -11.60 4.52 4.14
CA GLU A 23 -12.24 3.69 5.14
C GLU A 23 -11.48 3.75 6.47
N ASP A 24 -12.21 3.92 7.58
CA ASP A 24 -11.67 3.87 8.93
C ASP A 24 -11.72 2.44 9.46
N ARG A 25 -10.57 1.75 9.45
CA ARG A 25 -10.45 0.38 9.97
C ARG A 25 -9.89 0.35 11.38
N VAL A 26 -10.60 -0.29 12.31
CA VAL A 26 -10.10 -0.54 13.67
C VAL A 26 -9.10 -1.70 13.63
N VAL A 27 -7.94 -1.51 14.24
CA VAL A 27 -6.92 -2.56 14.40
C VAL A 27 -7.32 -3.48 15.56
N TYR A 28 -7.36 -4.79 15.28
CA TYR A 28 -7.56 -5.84 16.27
C TYR A 28 -6.27 -6.61 16.59
N THR A 29 -6.29 -7.35 17.70
CA THR A 29 -5.19 -8.22 18.10
C THR A 29 -4.88 -9.24 17.01
N GLY A 30 -3.62 -9.29 16.58
CA GLY A 30 -3.17 -10.18 15.50
C GLY A 30 -3.22 -9.57 14.10
N ASP A 31 -3.80 -8.38 13.94
CA ASP A 31 -3.75 -7.65 12.67
C ASP A 31 -2.31 -7.24 12.34
N THR A 32 -2.00 -7.33 11.05
CA THR A 32 -0.75 -6.81 10.49
C THR A 32 -1.07 -5.87 9.36
N LEU A 33 -0.20 -4.89 9.11
CA LEU A 33 -0.31 -4.03 7.92
C LEU A 33 -0.38 -4.85 6.65
N TRP A 34 0.33 -5.98 6.61
CA TRP A 34 0.32 -6.88 5.47
C TRP A 34 -1.05 -7.49 5.22
N HIS A 35 -1.69 -8.03 6.26
CA HIS A 35 -3.01 -8.64 6.11
C HIS A 35 -4.05 -7.60 5.70
N ILE A 36 -4.08 -6.46 6.38
CA ILE A 36 -4.97 -5.35 6.04
C ILE A 36 -4.72 -4.90 4.59
N ALA A 37 -3.46 -4.63 4.23
CA ALA A 37 -3.13 -4.21 2.87
C ALA A 37 -3.55 -5.24 1.82
N SER A 38 -3.40 -6.54 2.09
CA SER A 38 -3.80 -7.60 1.16
C SER A 38 -5.30 -7.69 0.91
N GLU A 39 -6.13 -7.18 1.84
CA GLU A 39 -7.58 -7.16 1.68
C GLU A 39 -8.07 -6.02 0.77
N TYR A 40 -7.35 -4.89 0.73
CA TYR A 40 -7.75 -3.72 -0.06
C TYR A 40 -6.88 -3.46 -1.29
N ALA A 41 -5.69 -4.07 -1.37
CA ALA A 41 -4.86 -4.00 -2.55
C ALA A 41 -5.57 -4.68 -3.73
N GLY A 42 -5.78 -3.93 -4.82
CA GLY A 42 -6.31 -4.49 -6.05
C GLY A 42 -5.30 -5.41 -6.74
N ASP A 43 -5.77 -6.26 -7.65
CA ASP A 43 -4.98 -7.33 -8.30
C ASP A 43 -3.68 -6.86 -8.98
N LYS A 44 -3.65 -5.60 -9.44
CA LYS A 44 -2.48 -4.99 -10.11
C LYS A 44 -1.56 -4.21 -9.16
N THR A 45 -1.86 -4.14 -7.88
CA THR A 45 -1.12 -3.32 -6.92
C THR A 45 -0.18 -4.17 -6.09
N ASP A 46 1.09 -3.78 -6.06
CA ASP A 46 2.05 -4.39 -5.15
C ASP A 46 1.64 -4.06 -3.70
N ILE A 47 1.49 -5.11 -2.89
CA ILE A 47 1.08 -5.00 -1.50
C ILE A 47 2.06 -4.11 -0.72
N ARG A 48 3.36 -4.13 -1.05
CA ARG A 48 4.37 -3.31 -0.37
C ARG A 48 4.17 -1.83 -0.66
N ASP A 49 3.93 -1.48 -1.92
CA ASP A 49 3.64 -0.08 -2.31
C ASP A 49 2.40 0.42 -1.58
N TYR A 50 1.37 -0.42 -1.50
CA TYR A 50 0.14 -0.09 -0.79
C TYR A 50 0.34 0.03 0.73
N ILE A 51 1.18 -0.81 1.35
CA ILE A 51 1.59 -0.67 2.76
C ILE A 51 2.30 0.67 2.98
N TYR A 52 3.20 1.08 2.08
CA TYR A 52 3.88 2.38 2.19
C TYR A 52 2.89 3.54 2.16
N GLU A 53 1.88 3.46 1.30
CA GLU A 53 0.83 4.47 1.21
C GLU A 53 -0.01 4.54 2.49
N ILE A 54 -0.48 3.39 3.00
CA ILE A 54 -1.19 3.32 4.28
C ILE A 54 -0.36 3.94 5.41
N LYS A 55 0.94 3.64 5.46
CA LYS A 55 1.85 4.20 6.48
C LYS A 55 1.99 5.71 6.35
N ASN A 56 2.12 6.22 5.14
CA ASN A 56 2.23 7.64 4.88
C ASN A 56 0.93 8.37 5.25
N LEU A 57 -0.23 7.82 4.90
CA LEU A 57 -1.55 8.39 5.24
C LEU A 57 -1.80 8.45 6.74
N ASN A 58 -1.31 7.46 7.49
CA ASN A 58 -1.52 7.34 8.94
C ASN A 58 -0.33 7.84 9.78
N ASN A 59 0.67 8.47 9.14
CA ASN A 59 1.92 8.91 9.78
C ASN A 59 2.62 7.80 10.61
N LEU A 60 2.54 6.55 10.15
CA LEU A 60 3.14 5.40 10.82
C LEU A 60 4.64 5.33 10.53
N LYS A 61 5.45 5.49 11.59
CA LYS A 61 6.91 5.39 11.50
C LYS A 61 7.43 3.95 11.47
N SER A 62 6.58 2.97 11.78
CA SER A 62 6.93 1.55 11.86
C SER A 62 5.75 0.69 11.47
N ASP A 63 6.00 -0.60 11.22
CA ASP A 63 4.95 -1.55 10.87
C ASP A 63 4.15 -2.07 12.07
N LYS A 64 4.49 -1.59 13.27
CA LYS A 64 3.76 -1.92 14.50
C LYS A 64 2.42 -1.20 14.52
N LEU A 65 1.36 -1.99 14.48
CA LEU A 65 0.00 -1.54 14.73
C LEU A 65 -0.30 -1.53 16.23
N ILE A 66 -1.18 -0.62 16.64
CA ILE A 66 -1.64 -0.52 18.04
C ILE A 66 -3.12 -0.86 18.04
N GLU A 67 -3.47 -1.88 18.81
CA GLU A 67 -4.83 -2.36 18.96
C GLU A 67 -5.77 -1.25 19.42
N GLY A 68 -6.99 -1.24 18.88
CA GLY A 68 -8.00 -0.21 19.16
C GLY A 68 -7.76 1.14 18.47
N LYS A 69 -6.63 1.33 17.77
CA LYS A 69 -6.47 2.50 16.90
C LYS A 69 -7.20 2.31 15.57
N ARG A 70 -7.58 3.44 14.98
CA ARG A 70 -8.12 3.48 13.61
C ARG A 70 -7.01 3.74 12.62
N LEU A 71 -7.06 3.02 11.51
CA LEU A 71 -6.23 3.18 10.32
C LEU A 71 -7.11 3.72 9.20
N ILE A 72 -6.64 4.76 8.54
CA ILE A 72 -7.24 5.31 7.33
C ILE A 72 -6.72 4.49 6.15
N ILE A 73 -7.62 3.83 5.43
CA ILE A 73 -7.31 2.98 4.27
C ILE A 73 -7.88 3.61 3.01
N PRO A 74 -7.08 3.89 1.97
CA PRO A 74 -7.58 4.40 0.69
C PRO A 74 -8.16 3.25 -0.15
N VAL A 75 -9.43 3.36 -0.55
CA VAL A 75 -10.09 2.37 -1.41
C VAL A 75 -10.16 2.89 -2.84
N TYR A 76 -9.65 2.11 -3.79
CA TYR A 76 -9.66 2.46 -5.22
C TYR A 76 -10.73 1.70 -5.99
N LYS A 77 -11.01 2.21 -7.18
CA LYS A 77 -11.85 1.55 -8.18
C LYS A 77 -11.10 0.47 -8.96
#